data_AF-A0AA90PZJ2-F1
#
_entry.id   AF-A0AA90PZJ2-F1
#
_cell.length_a   1.000
_cell.length_b   1.000
_cell.length_c   1.000
_cell.angle_alpha   90.00
_cell.angle_beta   90.00
_cell.angle_gamma   90.00
#
_symmetry.space_group_name_H-M   'P 1'
#
loop_
_entity.id
_entity.type
_entity.pdbx_description
1 polymer ?
#
loop_
_entity_poly.entity_id
_entity_poly.type
_entity_poly.pdbx_seq_one_letter_code
_entity_poly.pdbx_strand_id
1 'polypeptide(L)'
;MDLLEQLAALEQDVDRYHDTEFGSEEEGARANRRLKLRMRDLIVAAHGAGQARVLEQALDLLSANTGCAEDHALFLEIGAELTGRGIVDEVRMMACLRNAPVNRWL
;
A
#
# COMPACT_ATOMS: atom_id res chain seq x y z
N MET A 1 7.37 1.43 -18.64
CA MET A 1 6.94 0.21 -17.92
C MET A 1 5.45 0.36 -17.71
N ASP A 2 4.68 -0.61 -18.15
CA ASP A 2 3.22 -0.60 -18.02
C ASP A 2 2.81 -0.65 -16.54
N LEU A 3 1.62 -0.14 -16.20
CA LEU A 3 1.16 -0.10 -14.81
C LEU A 3 0.84 -1.50 -14.27
N LEU A 4 0.42 -2.44 -15.11
CA LEU A 4 0.26 -3.84 -14.71
C LEU A 4 1.61 -4.51 -14.42
N GLU A 5 2.64 -4.22 -15.23
CA GLU A 5 4.00 -4.70 -14.97
C GLU A 5 4.53 -4.14 -13.64
N GLN A 6 4.26 -2.86 -13.35
CA GLN A 6 4.64 -2.24 -12.08
C GLN A 6 3.91 -2.86 -10.90
N LEU A 7 2.62 -3.17 -11.04
CA LEU A 7 1.85 -3.89 -10.03
C LEU A 7 2.44 -5.28 -9.76
N ALA A 8 2.69 -6.07 -10.80
CA ALA A 8 3.25 -7.42 -10.69
C ALA A 8 4.66 -7.41 -10.06
N ALA A 9 5.48 -6.41 -10.40
CA ALA A 9 6.78 -6.23 -9.76
C ALA A 9 6.63 -5.86 -8.27
N LEU A 10 5.61 -5.06 -7.92
CA LEU A 10 5.34 -4.69 -6.54
C LEU A 10 4.90 -5.89 -5.70
N GLU A 11 4.05 -6.76 -6.25
CA GLU A 11 3.61 -8.01 -5.62
C GLU A 11 4.83 -8.90 -5.32
N GLN A 12 5.73 -9.09 -6.30
CA GLN A 12 6.97 -9.85 -6.10
C GLN A 12 7.89 -9.22 -5.05
N ASP A 13 7.96 -7.88 -5.00
CA ASP A 13 8.78 -7.19 -4.01
C ASP A 13 8.19 -7.30 -2.59
N VAL A 14 6.86 -7.40 -2.46
CA VAL A 14 6.18 -7.70 -1.20
C VAL A 14 6.51 -9.12 -0.74
N ASP A 15 6.40 -10.11 -1.62
CA ASP A 15 6.74 -11.50 -1.27
C ASP A 15 8.20 -11.58 -0.83
N ARG A 16 9.11 -10.95 -1.58
CA ARG A 16 10.53 -10.89 -1.22
C ARG A 16 10.76 -10.22 0.13
N TYR A 17 10.03 -9.15 0.45
CA TYR A 17 10.14 -8.48 1.74
C TYR A 17 9.79 -9.43 2.89
N HIS A 18 8.71 -10.21 2.77
CA HIS A 18 8.30 -11.17 3.80
C HIS A 18 9.28 -12.35 3.95
N ASP A 19 9.95 -12.74 2.86
CA ASP A 19 11.00 -13.77 2.86
C ASP A 19 12.38 -13.24 3.30
N THR A 20 12.55 -11.92 3.47
CA THR A 20 13.83 -11.32 3.81
C THR A 20 14.06 -11.31 5.32
N GLU A 21 15.13 -11.96 5.76
CA GLU A 21 15.69 -11.76 7.10
C GLU A 21 16.51 -10.46 7.11
N PHE A 22 15.95 -9.41 7.70
CA PHE A 22 16.64 -8.13 7.87
C PHE A 22 17.71 -8.22 8.96
N GLY A 23 18.82 -7.49 8.79
CA GLY A 23 19.89 -7.44 9.79
C GLY A 23 19.51 -6.63 11.03
N SER A 24 18.42 -5.86 10.97
CA SER A 24 17.84 -5.13 12.09
C SER A 24 16.37 -4.78 11.85
N GLU A 25 15.64 -4.48 12.92
CA GLU A 25 14.26 -3.97 12.84
C GLU A 25 14.17 -2.66 12.04
N GLU A 26 15.15 -1.75 12.20
CA GLU A 26 15.17 -0.46 11.50
C GLU A 26 15.31 -0.64 9.98
N GLU A 27 16.12 -1.59 9.55
CA GLU A 27 16.25 -1.93 8.13
C GLU A 27 14.92 -2.44 7.56
N GLY A 28 14.27 -3.37 8.25
CA GLY A 28 12.95 -3.88 7.89
C GLY A 28 11.88 -2.78 7.84
N ALA A 29 11.88 -1.86 8.81
CA ALA A 29 10.96 -0.73 8.84
C ALA A 29 11.18 0.23 7.65
N ARG A 30 12.44 0.53 7.31
CA ARG A 30 12.77 1.36 6.13
C ARG A 30 12.36 0.70 4.82
N ALA A 31 12.58 -0.61 4.69
CA ALA A 31 12.18 -1.38 3.52
C ALA A 31 10.65 -1.43 3.36
N ASN A 32 9.93 -1.68 4.45
CA ASN A 32 8.46 -1.66 4.48
C ASN A 32 7.92 -0.29 4.04
N ARG A 33 8.40 0.81 4.65
CA ARG A 33 7.99 2.16 4.28
C ARG A 33 8.21 2.43 2.79
N ARG A 34 9.34 1.99 2.23
CA ARG A 34 9.62 2.14 0.80
C ARG A 34 8.61 1.40 -0.08
N LEU A 35 8.19 0.19 0.30
CA LEU A 35 7.15 -0.55 -0.42
C LEU A 35 5.81 0.19 -0.40
N LYS A 36 5.39 0.68 0.78
CA LYS A 36 4.14 1.41 0.95
C LYS A 36 4.09 2.69 0.12
N LEU A 37 5.18 3.44 0.07
CA LEU A 37 5.28 4.64 -0.77
C LEU A 37 5.21 4.30 -2.27
N ARG A 38 5.79 3.17 -2.70
CA ARG A 38 5.64 2.70 -4.07
C ARG A 38 4.21 2.25 -4.40
N MET A 39 3.50 1.63 -3.45
CA MET A 39 2.06 1.33 -3.58
C MET A 39 1.27 2.62 -3.82
N ARG A 40 1.52 3.66 -3.01
CA ARG A 40 0.92 4.99 -3.21
C ARG A 40 1.22 5.54 -4.61
N ASP A 41 2.48 5.53 -5.03
CA ASP A 41 2.88 6.09 -6.34
C ASP A 41 2.15 5.38 -7.50
N LEU A 42 1.99 4.05 -7.39
CA LEU A 42 1.22 3.26 -8.34
C LEU A 42 -0.27 3.62 -8.35
N ILE A 43 -0.88 3.82 -7.17
CA ILE A 43 -2.28 4.27 -7.05
C ILE A 43 -2.49 5.63 -7.74
N VAL A 44 -1.59 6.59 -7.48
CA VAL A 44 -1.63 7.92 -8.10
C VAL A 44 -1.49 7.82 -9.61
N ALA A 45 -0.54 7.02 -10.11
CA ALA A 45 -0.32 6.82 -11.53
C ALA A 45 -1.52 6.14 -12.22
N ALA A 46 -2.09 5.10 -11.59
CA ALA A 46 -3.26 4.39 -12.10
C ALA A 46 -4.50 5.30 -12.19
N HIS A 47 -4.71 6.16 -11.19
CA HIS A 47 -5.75 7.18 -11.24
C HIS A 47 -5.56 8.14 -12.43
N GLY A 48 -4.36 8.72 -12.56
CA GLY A 48 -4.04 9.67 -13.64
C GLY A 48 -4.16 9.05 -15.04
N ALA A 49 -3.94 7.74 -15.16
CA ALA A 49 -4.09 6.99 -16.42
C ALA A 49 -5.51 6.44 -16.64
N GLY A 50 -6.45 6.62 -15.71
CA GLY A 50 -7.80 6.05 -15.79
C GLY A 50 -7.83 4.51 -15.71
N GLN A 51 -6.78 3.87 -15.20
CA GLN A 51 -6.68 2.43 -15.07
C GLN A 51 -7.32 1.94 -13.76
N ALA A 52 -8.65 1.96 -13.72
CA ALA A 52 -9.43 1.60 -12.53
C ALA A 52 -9.03 0.25 -11.93
N ARG A 53 -8.81 -0.78 -12.77
CA ARG A 53 -8.41 -2.12 -12.28
C ARG A 53 -7.08 -2.11 -11.52
N VAL A 54 -6.06 -1.42 -12.04
CA VAL A 54 -4.76 -1.33 -11.37
C VAL A 54 -4.87 -0.53 -10.08
N LEU A 55 -5.69 0.53 -10.09
CA LEU A 55 -5.98 1.31 -8.90
C LEU A 55 -6.62 0.46 -7.79
N GLU A 56 -7.64 -0.35 -8.11
CA GLU A 56 -8.26 -1.29 -7.15
C GLU A 56 -7.21 -2.23 -6.57
N GLN A 57 -6.45 -2.90 -7.44
CA GLN A 57 -5.48 -3.91 -7.01
C GLN A 57 -4.35 -3.32 -6.16
N ALA A 58 -3.89 -2.11 -6.48
CA ALA A 58 -2.86 -1.44 -5.68
C ALA A 58 -3.39 -1.01 -4.28
N LEU A 59 -4.67 -0.61 -4.18
CA LEU A 59 -5.30 -0.34 -2.89
C LEU A 59 -5.51 -1.61 -2.06
N ASP A 60 -5.93 -2.71 -2.70
CA ASP A 60 -6.05 -4.01 -2.05
C ASP A 60 -4.69 -4.47 -1.53
N LEU A 61 -3.63 -4.31 -2.32
CA LEU A 61 -2.27 -4.66 -1.91
C LEU A 61 -1.77 -3.81 -0.74
N LEU A 62 -2.06 -2.50 -0.73
CA LEU A 62 -1.76 -1.62 0.41
C LEU A 62 -2.48 -2.07 1.68
N SER A 63 -3.78 -2.36 1.58
CA SER A 63 -4.62 -2.85 2.69
C SER A 63 -4.13 -4.19 3.21
N ALA A 64 -3.91 -5.17 2.34
CA ALA A 64 -3.47 -6.52 2.69
C ALA A 64 -2.11 -6.54 3.41
N ASN A 65 -1.26 -5.57 3.13
CA ASN A 65 0.04 -5.45 3.78
C ASN A 65 0.01 -4.58 5.06
N THR A 66 -1.15 -4.11 5.51
CA THR A 66 -1.24 -3.25 6.70
C THR A 66 -1.46 -4.10 7.95
N GLY A 67 -0.37 -4.55 8.59
CA GLY A 67 -0.39 -5.60 9.61
C GLY A 67 -0.06 -5.18 11.04
N CYS A 68 0.71 -4.10 11.22
CA CYS A 68 1.12 -3.61 12.54
C CYS A 68 0.78 -2.14 12.78
N ALA A 69 1.16 -1.60 13.95
CA ALA A 69 0.91 -0.21 14.32
C ALA A 69 1.65 0.77 13.40
N GLU A 70 2.87 0.44 13.00
CA GLU A 70 3.69 1.22 12.07
C GLU A 70 3.06 1.26 10.67
N ASP A 71 2.57 0.11 10.19
CA ASP A 71 1.83 0.05 8.93
C ASP A 71 0.56 0.89 8.98
N HIS A 72 -0.18 0.83 10.08
CA HIS A 72 -1.40 1.59 10.27
C HIS A 72 -1.12 3.10 10.18
N ALA A 73 -0.05 3.58 10.83
CA ALA A 73 0.37 4.97 10.74
C ALA A 73 0.71 5.38 9.30
N LEU A 74 1.44 4.54 8.56
CA LEU A 74 1.76 4.78 7.15
C LEU A 74 0.51 4.74 6.25
N PHE A 75 -0.43 3.83 6.52
CA PHE A 75 -1.68 3.75 5.79
C PHE A 75 -2.50 5.04 5.97
N LEU A 76 -2.57 5.59 7.18
CA LEU A 76 -3.24 6.86 7.44
C LEU A 76 -2.55 8.04 6.75
N GLU A 77 -1.22 8.10 6.76
CA GLU A 77 -0.43 9.12 6.03
C GLU A 77 -0.77 9.09 4.53
N ILE A 78 -0.70 7.90 3.92
CA ILE A 78 -1.01 7.69 2.51
C ILE A 78 -2.49 7.99 2.23
N GLY A 79 -3.39 7.53 3.09
CA GLY A 79 -4.83 7.73 2.97
C GLY A 79 -5.19 9.21 2.94
N ALA A 80 -4.63 10.01 3.86
CA ALA A 80 -4.83 11.45 3.89
C ALA A 80 -4.34 12.15 2.60
N GLU A 81 -3.23 11.69 2.01
CA GLU A 81 -2.74 12.22 0.73
C GLU A 81 -3.71 11.88 -0.41
N LEU A 82 -4.15 10.62 -0.50
CA LEU A 82 -5.04 10.15 -1.58
C LEU A 82 -6.43 10.79 -1.50
N THR A 83 -7.00 10.93 -0.31
CA THR A 83 -8.30 11.58 -0.10
C THR A 83 -8.23 13.08 -0.30
N GLY A 84 -7.18 13.75 0.21
CA GLY A 84 -6.96 15.18 0.03
C GLY A 84 -6.80 15.58 -1.44
N ARG A 85 -6.37 14.65 -2.30
CA ARG A 85 -6.27 14.83 -3.76
C ARG A 85 -7.52 14.38 -4.54
N GLY A 86 -8.53 13.83 -3.89
CA GLY A 86 -9.72 13.29 -4.56
C GLY A 86 -9.45 12.05 -5.41
N ILE A 87 -8.35 11.34 -5.15
CA ILE A 87 -7.98 10.10 -5.88
C ILE A 87 -8.83 8.93 -5.40
N VAL A 88 -9.08 8.87 -4.09
CA VAL A 88 -9.91 7.88 -3.40
C VAL A 88 -10.79 8.65 -2.42
N ASP A 89 -12.07 8.30 -2.30
CA ASP A 89 -12.93 8.90 -1.27
C ASP A 89 -12.66 8.31 0.12
N GLU A 90 -13.09 9.02 1.16
CA GLU A 90 -12.89 8.61 2.56
C GLU A 90 -13.58 7.28 2.88
N VAL A 91 -14.78 7.05 2.33
CA VAL A 91 -15.57 5.82 2.58
C VAL A 91 -14.77 4.60 2.12
N ARG A 92 -14.18 4.70 0.95
CA ARG A 92 -13.38 3.66 0.34
C ARG A 92 -12.05 3.46 1.07
N MET A 93 -11.36 4.53 1.45
CA MET A 93 -10.12 4.39 2.22
C MET A 93 -10.38 3.72 3.59
N MET A 94 -11.51 4.05 4.24
CA MET A 94 -11.95 3.40 5.47
C MET A 94 -12.35 1.94 5.27
N ALA A 95 -12.94 1.58 4.11
CA ALA A 95 -13.23 0.19 3.78
C ALA A 95 -11.95 -0.64 3.62
N CYS A 96 -10.95 -0.08 2.92
CA CYS A 96 -9.61 -0.69 2.81
C CYS A 96 -9.00 -0.89 4.20
N LEU A 97 -9.03 0.13 5.07
CA LEU A 97 -8.49 0.02 6.41
C LEU A 97 -9.21 -1.05 7.24
N ARG A 98 -10.54 -1.08 7.20
CA ARG A 98 -11.36 -2.04 7.98
C ARG A 98 -11.01 -3.50 7.66
N ASN A 99 -10.67 -3.79 6.42
CA ASN A 99 -10.32 -5.13 5.97
C ASN A 99 -8.83 -5.47 6.15
N ALA A 100 -8.02 -4.51 6.61
CA ALA A 100 -6.59 -4.70 6.81
C ALA A 100 -6.29 -5.66 7.98
N PRO A 101 -5.20 -6.46 7.90
CA PRO A 101 -4.81 -7.39 8.95
C PRO A 101 -4.60 -6.77 10.34
N VAL A 102 -4.21 -5.49 10.43
CA VAL A 102 -3.97 -4.79 11.70
C VAL A 102 -5.19 -4.82 12.64
N ASN A 103 -6.41 -4.81 12.10
CA ASN A 103 -7.63 -4.85 12.92
C ASN A 103 -7.91 -6.21 13.57
N ARG A 104 -7.14 -7.26 13.26
CA ARG A 104 -7.24 -8.54 13.97
C ARG A 104 -6.68 -8.48 15.39
N TRP A 105 -5.92 -7.43 15.69
CA TRP A 105 -5.20 -7.25 16.94
C TRP A 105 -5.70 -6.03 17.74
N LEU A 106 -6.70 -5.32 17.23
CA LEU A 106 -7.38 -4.18 17.85
C LEU A 106 -8.71 -4.62 18.47
#